data_AF-A0A1G1DFB0-F1
#
_entry.id   AF-A0A1G1DFB0-F1
#
_cell.length_a   1.000
_cell.length_b   1.000
_cell.length_c   1.000
_cell.angle_alpha   90.00
_cell.angle_beta   90.00
_cell.angle_gamma   90.00
#
_symmetry.space_group_name_H-M   'P 1'
#
loop_
_entity.id
_entity.type
_entity.pdbx_description
1 polymer ?
#
loop_
_entity_poly.entity_id
_entity_poly.type
_entity_poly.pdbx_seq_one_letter_code
_entity_poly.pdbx_strand_id
1 'polypeptide(L)'
;MKKKTIIFISIFVVILAGFTLVMAVPNSIGKKITEEIKARGYMEYSPDDAKALATEKCTQCHDTERILKYCHRCGPPFIAVVPHMRKFLEEYRAREPHKKFFDITDYQASAIVQTWNAWVGNWEGDFRKDDLLKLIGNNKILIDLSNTPIEKRKIEYALRKSGTKVKGTYQSEGLGAESGHLH
;
A
#
# COMPACT_ATOMS: atom_id res chain seq x y z
N MET A 1 47.44 5.01 -11.81
CA MET A 1 46.14 5.73 -11.81
C MET A 1 46.38 7.23 -11.63
N LYS A 2 45.71 8.09 -12.40
CA LYS A 2 45.90 9.56 -12.28
C LYS A 2 45.43 10.02 -10.88
N LYS A 3 46.14 10.95 -10.23
CA LYS A 3 45.80 11.50 -8.88
C LYS A 3 44.31 11.86 -8.74
N LYS A 4 43.71 12.41 -9.80
CA LYS A 4 42.29 12.76 -9.87
C LYS A 4 41.37 11.54 -9.73
N THR A 5 41.73 10.40 -10.30
CA THR A 5 40.96 9.15 -10.21
C THR A 5 40.98 8.58 -8.79
N ILE A 6 42.11 8.68 -8.08
CA ILE A 6 42.23 8.23 -6.69
C ILE A 6 41.34 9.09 -5.79
N ILE A 7 41.41 10.42 -5.93
CA ILE A 7 40.56 11.35 -5.17
C ILE A 7 39.07 11.06 -5.41
N PHE A 8 38.68 10.83 -6.66
CA PHE A 8 37.29 10.54 -7.01
C PHE A 8 36.79 9.24 -6.38
N ILE A 9 37.60 8.17 -6.43
CA ILE A 9 37.29 6.89 -5.80
C ILE A 9 37.20 7.04 -4.28
N SER A 10 38.12 7.77 -3.66
CA SER A 10 38.10 8.01 -2.21
C SER A 10 36.84 8.75 -1.77
N ILE A 11 36.44 9.80 -2.49
CA ILE A 11 35.18 10.52 -2.21
C ILE A 11 33.97 9.59 -2.38
N PHE A 12 33.95 8.81 -3.45
CA PHE A 12 32.86 7.86 -3.72
C PHE A 12 32.73 6.82 -2.60
N VAL A 13 33.85 6.25 -2.13
CA VAL A 13 33.88 5.29 -1.03
C VAL A 13 33.39 5.92 0.28
N VAL A 14 33.78 7.15 0.58
CA VAL A 14 33.30 7.87 1.78
C VAL A 14 31.80 8.13 1.73
N ILE A 15 31.27 8.55 0.57
CA ILE A 15 29.83 8.75 0.37
C ILE A 15 29.09 7.42 0.55
N LEU A 16 29.59 6.35 -0.06
CA LEU A 16 28.98 5.03 0.02
C LEU A 16 28.97 4.51 1.47
N ALA A 17 30.09 4.64 2.17
CA ALA A 17 30.22 4.25 3.58
C ALA A 17 29.26 5.08 4.47
N GLY A 18 29.19 6.38 4.27
CA GLY A 18 28.25 7.26 4.98
C GLY A 18 26.79 6.86 4.74
N PHE A 19 26.42 6.56 3.49
CA PHE A 19 25.08 6.11 3.13
C PHE A 19 24.74 4.77 3.80
N THR A 20 25.66 3.80 3.77
CA THR A 20 25.45 2.51 4.44
C THR A 20 25.29 2.65 5.95
N LEU A 21 26.06 3.54 6.59
CA LEU A 21 25.99 3.77 8.03
C LEU A 21 24.64 4.41 8.44
N VAL A 22 24.16 5.39 7.66
CA VAL A 22 22.85 6.04 7.89
C VAL A 22 21.70 5.04 7.75
N MET A 23 21.81 4.07 6.84
CA MET A 23 20.79 3.04 6.63
C MET A 23 20.84 1.91 7.65
N ALA A 24 22.03 1.57 8.17
CA ALA A 24 22.21 0.46 9.12
C ALA A 24 21.80 0.82 10.57
N VAL A 25 21.85 2.10 10.94
CA VAL A 25 21.49 2.55 12.29
C VAL A 25 20.01 2.96 12.33
N PRO A 26 19.21 2.50 13.31
CA PRO A 26 17.82 2.93 13.47
C PRO A 26 17.76 4.44 13.78
N ASN A 27 17.52 5.25 12.75
CA ASN A 27 17.39 6.70 12.88
C ASN A 27 16.25 7.23 12.00
N SER A 28 15.78 8.44 12.31
CA SER A 28 14.63 9.06 11.63
C SER A 28 14.88 9.38 10.15
N ILE A 29 16.14 9.61 9.77
CA ILE A 29 16.53 9.92 8.38
C ILE A 29 16.49 8.64 7.54
N GLY A 30 17.12 7.56 8.01
CA GLY A 30 17.10 6.25 7.36
C GLY A 30 15.67 5.72 7.20
N LYS A 31 14.79 5.95 8.18
CA LYS A 31 13.36 5.61 8.07
C LYS A 31 12.68 6.37 6.92
N LYS A 32 12.83 7.69 6.84
CA LYS A 32 12.26 8.51 5.75
C LYS A 32 12.80 8.10 4.37
N ILE A 33 14.10 7.84 4.28
CA ILE A 33 14.73 7.36 3.04
C ILE A 33 14.12 6.01 2.63
N THR A 34 13.99 5.08 3.58
CA THR A 34 13.39 3.76 3.33
C THR A 34 11.93 3.88 2.89
N GLU A 35 11.14 4.73 3.54
CA GLU A 35 9.75 5.01 3.17
C GLU A 35 9.64 5.56 1.75
N GLU A 36 10.51 6.50 1.38
CA GLU A 36 10.56 7.09 0.04
C GLU A 36 10.98 6.08 -1.03
N ILE A 37 11.99 5.25 -0.74
CA ILE A 37 12.45 4.16 -1.62
C ILE A 37 11.30 3.17 -1.88
N LYS A 38 10.56 2.78 -0.83
CA LYS A 38 9.37 1.91 -0.95
C LYS A 38 8.23 2.60 -1.72
N ALA A 39 7.97 3.88 -1.44
CA ALA A 39 6.93 4.65 -2.12
C ALA A 39 7.18 4.77 -3.63
N ARG A 40 8.45 4.78 -4.05
CA ARG A 40 8.89 4.76 -5.45
C ARG A 40 9.01 3.37 -6.07
N GLY A 41 8.83 2.31 -5.28
CA GLY A 41 8.87 0.93 -5.74
C GLY A 41 10.25 0.30 -5.88
N TYR A 42 11.30 0.94 -5.35
CA TYR A 42 12.65 0.37 -5.34
C TYR A 42 12.84 -0.69 -4.26
N MET A 43 11.89 -0.78 -3.32
CA MET A 43 11.87 -1.77 -2.26
C MET A 43 10.43 -2.19 -1.99
N GLU A 44 10.20 -3.48 -1.76
CA GLU A 44 8.88 -3.99 -1.43
C GLU A 44 8.48 -3.64 0.02
N TYR A 45 7.17 -3.50 0.24
CA TYR A 45 6.63 -3.40 1.59
C TYR A 45 6.58 -4.78 2.25
N SER A 46 7.06 -4.87 3.49
CA SER A 46 6.76 -6.03 4.34
C SER A 46 5.28 -5.97 4.79
N PRO A 47 4.69 -7.09 5.24
CA PRO A 47 3.34 -7.07 5.81
C PRO A 47 3.19 -6.08 6.97
N ASP A 48 4.19 -5.95 7.85
CA ASP A 48 4.13 -5.02 8.97
C ASP A 48 4.20 -3.56 8.53
N ASP A 49 5.08 -3.24 7.56
CA ASP A 49 5.15 -1.90 6.98
C ASP A 49 3.85 -1.53 6.26
N ALA A 50 3.25 -2.49 5.55
CA ALA A 50 2.00 -2.28 4.82
C ALA A 50 0.83 -2.00 5.77
N LYS A 51 0.76 -2.70 6.92
CA LYS A 51 -0.21 -2.41 7.99
C LYS A 51 -0.05 -1.00 8.55
N ALA A 52 1.19 -0.61 8.86
CA ALA A 52 1.49 0.73 9.38
C ALA A 52 1.10 1.81 8.36
N LEU A 53 1.49 1.63 7.09
CA LEU A 53 1.16 2.53 5.99
C LEU A 53 -0.36 2.65 5.79
N ALA A 54 -1.08 1.53 5.72
CA ALA A 54 -2.53 1.52 5.52
C ALA A 54 -3.26 2.23 6.65
N THR A 55 -2.83 1.99 7.89
CA THR A 55 -3.37 2.68 9.07
C THR A 55 -3.10 4.17 8.96
N GLU A 56 -1.83 4.59 8.83
CA GLU A 56 -1.43 5.99 8.74
C GLU A 56 -2.19 6.77 7.66
N LYS A 57 -2.29 6.21 6.44
CA LYS A 57 -2.91 6.89 5.31
C LYS A 57 -4.43 7.00 5.46
N CYS A 58 -5.08 5.93 5.91
CA CYS A 58 -6.54 5.91 6.03
C CYS A 58 -7.03 6.67 7.27
N THR A 59 -6.23 6.73 8.34
CA THR A 59 -6.62 7.46 9.56
C THR A 59 -6.54 8.98 9.44
N GLN A 60 -6.08 9.50 8.30
CA GLN A 60 -6.15 10.94 8.00
C GLN A 60 -7.58 11.45 7.90
N CYS A 61 -8.55 10.57 7.58
CA CYS A 61 -9.94 10.95 7.35
C CYS A 61 -10.92 10.36 8.38
N HIS A 62 -10.64 9.16 8.90
CA HIS A 62 -11.54 8.42 9.79
C HIS A 62 -10.76 7.66 10.86
N ASP A 63 -11.35 7.39 12.02
CA ASP A 63 -10.75 6.47 12.98
C ASP A 63 -10.72 5.03 12.44
N THR A 64 -9.86 4.19 13.03
CA THR A 64 -9.67 2.79 12.62
C THR A 64 -10.95 1.98 12.78
N GLU A 65 -11.76 2.24 13.81
CA GLU A 65 -13.01 1.53 14.05
C GLU A 65 -13.98 1.70 12.87
N ARG A 66 -14.14 2.93 12.39
CA ARG A 66 -14.99 3.27 11.24
C ARG A 66 -14.46 2.66 9.94
N ILE A 67 -13.14 2.54 9.78
CA ILE A 67 -12.56 1.91 8.60
C ILE A 67 -12.84 0.39 8.61
N LEU A 68 -12.71 -0.26 9.78
CA LEU A 68 -12.96 -1.70 9.96
C LEU A 68 -14.44 -2.08 9.85
N LYS A 69 -15.33 -1.23 10.37
CA LYS A 69 -16.78 -1.43 10.40
C LYS A 69 -17.50 -1.04 9.11
N TYR A 70 -16.77 -0.99 7.99
CA TYR A 70 -17.27 -0.58 6.68
C TYR A 70 -17.59 0.94 6.61
N CYS A 71 -16.72 1.68 5.93
CA CYS A 71 -17.05 3.02 5.45
C CYS A 71 -17.61 2.90 4.03
N HIS A 72 -18.81 3.43 3.75
CA HIS A 72 -19.40 3.48 2.39
C HIS A 72 -18.48 4.11 1.34
N ARG A 73 -17.50 4.91 1.78
CA ARG A 73 -16.52 5.57 0.91
C ARG A 73 -15.27 4.72 0.65
N CYS A 74 -15.00 3.75 1.52
CA CYS A 74 -13.79 2.94 1.48
C CYS A 74 -14.07 1.43 1.48
N GLY A 75 -15.31 0.98 1.27
CA GLY A 75 -15.66 -0.44 1.29
C GLY A 75 -15.11 -1.20 0.07
N PRO A 76 -14.85 -2.52 0.18
CA PRO A 76 -14.29 -3.26 -0.94
C PRO A 76 -15.17 -3.22 -2.21
N PRO A 77 -14.56 -3.46 -3.40
CA PRO A 77 -13.18 -3.89 -3.58
C PRO A 77 -12.21 -2.73 -3.43
N PHE A 78 -11.26 -2.84 -2.49
CA PHE A 78 -10.34 -1.75 -2.16
C PHE A 78 -9.48 -1.33 -3.35
N ILE A 79 -9.25 -2.26 -4.28
CA ILE A 79 -8.54 -2.01 -5.54
C ILE A 79 -9.21 -0.94 -6.42
N ALA A 80 -10.53 -0.79 -6.32
CA ALA A 80 -11.31 0.27 -6.98
C ALA A 80 -11.37 1.55 -6.13
N VAL A 81 -11.43 1.42 -4.80
CA VAL A 81 -11.53 2.55 -3.87
C VAL A 81 -10.29 3.43 -3.90
N VAL A 82 -9.09 2.86 -3.88
CA VAL A 82 -7.85 3.64 -3.72
C VAL A 82 -7.64 4.67 -4.84
N PRO A 83 -7.90 4.35 -6.13
CA PRO A 83 -7.96 5.35 -7.20
C PRO A 83 -8.93 6.51 -6.91
N HIS A 84 -10.15 6.23 -6.44
CA HIS A 84 -11.14 7.25 -6.10
C HIS A 84 -10.70 8.10 -4.89
N MET A 85 -10.06 7.49 -3.88
CA MET A 85 -9.49 8.23 -2.76
C MET A 85 -8.44 9.23 -3.21
N ARG A 86 -7.56 8.85 -4.15
CA ARG A 86 -6.55 9.76 -4.70
C ARG A 86 -7.21 10.94 -5.42
N LYS A 87 -8.25 10.68 -6.22
CA LYS A 87 -8.99 11.76 -6.88
C LYS A 87 -9.65 12.70 -5.88
N PHE A 88 -10.23 12.15 -4.82
CA PHE A 88 -10.78 12.95 -3.73
C PHE A 88 -9.71 13.80 -3.04
N LEU A 89 -8.54 13.24 -2.74
CA LEU A 89 -7.45 13.99 -2.10
C LEU A 89 -6.95 15.15 -2.98
N GLU A 90 -6.89 14.95 -4.30
CA GLU A 90 -6.58 16.00 -5.27
C GLU A 90 -7.59 17.16 -5.18
N GLU A 91 -8.89 16.86 -5.24
CA GLU A 91 -9.94 17.87 -5.14
C GLU A 91 -10.00 18.54 -3.76
N TYR A 92 -9.79 17.76 -2.70
CA TYR A 92 -9.82 18.28 -1.34
C TYR A 92 -8.67 19.24 -1.09
N ARG A 93 -7.46 18.96 -1.59
CA ARG A 93 -6.32 19.89 -1.52
C ARG A 93 -6.60 21.20 -2.23
N ALA A 94 -7.34 21.18 -3.35
CA ALA A 94 -7.72 22.39 -4.05
C ALA A 94 -8.72 23.25 -3.25
N ARG A 95 -9.62 22.61 -2.49
CA ARG A 95 -10.63 23.31 -1.66
C ARG A 95 -10.09 23.76 -0.30
N GLU A 96 -9.20 22.97 0.29
CA GLU A 96 -8.72 23.13 1.67
C GLU A 96 -7.18 23.16 1.70
N PRO A 97 -6.52 24.15 1.06
CA PRO A 97 -5.07 24.15 0.84
C PRO A 97 -4.24 24.21 2.12
N HIS A 98 -4.84 24.60 3.24
CA HIS A 98 -4.20 24.65 4.55
C HIS A 98 -4.15 23.28 5.24
N LYS A 99 -4.96 22.30 4.80
CA LYS A 99 -4.92 20.93 5.32
C LYS A 99 -3.97 20.07 4.50
N LYS A 100 -2.93 19.57 5.14
CA LYS A 100 -1.93 18.71 4.49
C LYS A 100 -2.34 17.25 4.59
N PHE A 101 -2.81 16.69 3.47
CA PHE A 101 -2.98 15.24 3.32
C PHE A 101 -1.77 14.64 2.64
N PHE A 102 -1.30 13.50 3.14
CA PHE A 102 -0.27 12.73 2.48
C PHE A 102 -0.80 12.08 1.20
N ASP A 103 0.03 12.06 0.16
CA ASP A 103 -0.29 11.39 -1.09
C ASP A 103 -0.21 9.86 -0.95
N ILE A 104 -0.76 9.17 -1.96
CA ILE A 104 -0.68 7.72 -2.09
C ILE A 104 -0.09 7.42 -3.47
N THR A 105 1.15 6.91 -3.49
CA THR A 105 1.79 6.43 -4.73
C THR A 105 1.17 5.12 -5.20
N ASP A 106 1.45 4.68 -6.44
CA ASP A 106 0.93 3.41 -6.96
C ASP A 106 1.41 2.18 -6.17
N TYR A 107 2.67 2.18 -5.71
CA TYR A 107 3.21 1.12 -4.87
C TYR A 107 2.57 1.11 -3.48
N GLN A 108 2.34 2.30 -2.91
CA GLN A 108 1.59 2.44 -1.66
C GLN A 108 0.16 1.96 -1.83
N ALA A 109 -0.50 2.29 -2.94
CA ALA A 109 -1.85 1.83 -3.25
C ALA A 109 -1.93 0.30 -3.24
N SER A 110 -1.00 -0.39 -3.91
CA SER A 110 -0.95 -1.86 -3.90
C SER A 110 -0.79 -2.44 -2.50
N ALA A 111 0.10 -1.87 -1.67
CA ALA A 111 0.31 -2.32 -0.29
C ALA A 111 -0.92 -2.09 0.60
N ILE A 112 -1.60 -0.95 0.41
CA ILE A 112 -2.83 -0.59 1.14
C ILE A 112 -3.98 -1.53 0.75
N VAL A 113 -4.19 -1.77 -0.55
CA VAL A 113 -5.22 -2.68 -1.06
C VAL A 113 -5.03 -4.08 -0.49
N GLN A 114 -3.82 -4.63 -0.59
CA GLN A 114 -3.53 -5.97 -0.06
C GLN A 114 -3.76 -6.09 1.45
N THR A 115 -3.41 -5.04 2.21
CA THR A 115 -3.65 -4.99 3.66
C THR A 115 -5.15 -5.04 3.98
N TRP A 116 -5.94 -4.17 3.36
CA TRP A 116 -7.36 -4.09 3.65
C TRP A 116 -8.14 -5.30 3.12
N ASN A 117 -7.74 -5.86 1.98
CA ASN A 117 -8.27 -7.12 1.46
C ASN A 117 -8.04 -8.31 2.42
N ALA A 118 -6.94 -8.29 3.17
CA ALA A 118 -6.65 -9.30 4.19
C ALA A 118 -7.44 -9.08 5.49
N TRP A 119 -7.63 -7.83 5.91
CA TRP A 119 -8.31 -7.50 7.16
C TRP A 119 -9.84 -7.55 7.07
N VAL A 120 -10.40 -6.97 6.01
CA VAL A 120 -11.84 -6.77 5.85
C VAL A 120 -12.43 -7.79 4.89
N GLY A 121 -11.76 -8.05 3.76
CA GLY A 121 -12.23 -8.97 2.74
C GLY A 121 -11.89 -8.49 1.34
N ASN A 122 -11.72 -9.46 0.44
CA ASN A 122 -11.47 -9.23 -0.97
C ASN A 122 -12.75 -9.61 -1.73
N TRP A 123 -13.46 -8.61 -2.26
CA TRP A 123 -14.69 -8.78 -3.06
C TRP A 123 -14.43 -8.51 -4.55
N GLU A 124 -13.18 -8.59 -5.00
CA GLU A 124 -12.83 -8.37 -6.41
C GLU A 124 -13.55 -9.37 -7.34
N GLY A 125 -13.79 -10.60 -6.86
CA GLY A 125 -14.49 -11.66 -7.60
C GLY A 125 -16.00 -11.43 -7.78
N ASP A 126 -16.61 -10.56 -6.97
CA ASP A 126 -18.03 -10.24 -7.05
C ASP A 126 -18.33 -9.19 -8.15
N PHE A 127 -17.28 -8.62 -8.75
CA PHE A 127 -17.36 -7.60 -9.79
C PHE A 127 -17.07 -8.19 -11.17
N ARG A 128 -17.75 -7.67 -12.20
CA ARG A 128 -17.35 -7.93 -13.59
C ARG A 128 -15.95 -7.37 -13.81
N LYS A 129 -15.05 -8.18 -14.40
CA LYS A 129 -13.66 -7.82 -14.64
C LYS A 129 -13.50 -6.48 -15.37
N ASP A 130 -14.30 -6.25 -16.42
CA ASP A 130 -14.23 -5.00 -17.20
C ASP A 130 -14.60 -3.77 -16.37
N ASP A 131 -15.55 -3.90 -15.45
CA ASP A 131 -15.98 -2.79 -14.60
C ASP A 131 -14.94 -2.52 -13.51
N LEU A 132 -14.33 -3.58 -12.95
CA LEU A 132 -13.20 -3.44 -12.04
C LEU A 132 -12.02 -2.70 -12.71
N LEU A 133 -11.68 -3.07 -13.95
CA LEU A 133 -10.60 -2.42 -14.70
C LEU A 133 -10.89 -0.95 -15.01
N LYS A 134 -12.15 -0.60 -15.34
CA LYS A 134 -12.56 0.80 -15.51
C LYS A 134 -12.37 1.62 -14.23
N LEU A 135 -12.72 1.05 -13.07
CA LEU A 135 -12.58 1.72 -11.76
C LEU A 135 -11.10 1.86 -11.36
N ILE A 136 -10.26 0.88 -11.68
CA ILE A 136 -8.80 0.96 -11.48
C ILE A 136 -8.17 2.05 -12.36
N GLY A 137 -8.71 2.25 -13.57
CA GLY A 137 -8.21 3.21 -14.54
C GLY A 137 -6.82 2.82 -15.06
N ASN A 138 -5.92 3.78 -15.23
CA ASN A 138 -4.59 3.55 -15.83
C ASN A 138 -3.52 3.07 -14.82
N ASN A 139 -3.91 2.67 -13.60
CA ASN A 139 -2.96 2.23 -12.59
C ASN A 139 -2.45 0.81 -12.89
N LYS A 140 -1.34 0.72 -13.63
CA LYS A 140 -0.75 -0.56 -14.05
C LYS A 140 -0.45 -1.49 -12.87
N ILE A 141 0.02 -0.98 -11.75
CA ILE A 141 0.34 -1.80 -10.57
C ILE A 141 -0.92 -2.44 -9.99
N LEU A 142 -2.03 -1.70 -9.92
CA LEU A 142 -3.30 -2.25 -9.47
C LEU A 142 -3.94 -3.18 -10.51
N ILE A 143 -3.77 -2.92 -11.81
CA ILE A 143 -4.17 -3.87 -12.86
C ILE A 143 -3.41 -5.18 -12.71
N ASP A 144 -2.09 -5.14 -12.55
CA ASP A 144 -1.26 -6.33 -12.36
C ASP A 144 -1.64 -7.06 -11.07
N LEU A 145 -1.92 -6.32 -9.98
CA LEU A 145 -2.42 -6.89 -8.72
C LEU A 145 -3.77 -7.60 -8.91
N SER A 146 -4.72 -7.01 -9.64
CA SER A 146 -6.04 -7.60 -9.89
C SER A 146 -5.95 -8.94 -10.64
N ASN A 147 -4.95 -9.09 -11.51
CA ASN A 147 -4.69 -10.33 -12.24
C ASN A 147 -3.79 -11.32 -11.47
N THR A 148 -3.26 -10.92 -10.31
CA THR A 148 -2.39 -11.76 -9.48
C THR A 148 -3.25 -12.60 -8.53
N PRO A 149 -3.14 -13.94 -8.55
CA PRO A 149 -3.82 -14.82 -7.59
C PRO A 149 -3.44 -14.48 -6.14
N ILE A 150 -4.36 -14.67 -5.19
CA ILE A 150 -4.17 -14.28 -3.79
C ILE A 150 -2.89 -14.88 -3.21
N GLU A 151 -2.56 -16.13 -3.54
CA GLU A 151 -1.38 -16.86 -3.08
C GLU A 151 -0.06 -16.21 -3.50
N LYS A 152 -0.10 -15.39 -4.57
CA LYS A 152 1.05 -14.64 -5.09
C LYS A 152 1.06 -13.19 -4.60
N ARG A 153 -0.01 -12.71 -3.95
CA ARG A 153 -0.08 -11.37 -3.34
C ARG A 153 0.63 -11.39 -1.99
N LYS A 154 1.92 -11.08 -1.98
CA LYS A 154 2.83 -11.25 -0.83
C LYS A 154 2.28 -10.71 0.50
N ILE A 155 1.66 -9.53 0.50
CA ILE A 155 1.13 -8.90 1.72
C ILE A 155 -0.21 -9.54 2.09
N GLU A 156 -1.14 -9.63 1.15
CA GLU A 156 -2.50 -10.14 1.39
C GLU A 156 -2.44 -11.60 1.89
N TYR A 157 -1.65 -12.44 1.22
CA TYR A 157 -1.48 -13.84 1.58
C TYR A 157 -0.83 -14.02 2.95
N ALA A 158 0.25 -13.28 3.23
CA ALA A 158 0.95 -13.38 4.51
C ALA A 158 0.05 -12.98 5.68
N LEU A 159 -0.71 -11.89 5.54
CA LEU A 159 -1.63 -11.39 6.56
C LEU A 159 -2.84 -12.31 6.77
N ARG A 160 -3.36 -12.93 5.70
CA ARG A 160 -4.42 -13.94 5.81
C ARG A 160 -3.92 -15.19 6.53
N LYS A 161 -2.71 -15.67 6.20
CA LYS A 161 -2.12 -16.86 6.82
C LYS A 161 -1.79 -16.66 8.30
N SER A 162 -1.41 -15.46 8.73
CA SER A 162 -1.17 -15.15 10.14
C SER A 162 -2.46 -15.10 10.98
N GLY A 163 -3.64 -15.28 10.37
CA GLY A 163 -4.92 -15.27 11.07
C GLY A 163 -5.28 -13.88 11.64
N THR A 164 -4.62 -12.83 11.18
CA THR A 164 -4.78 -11.47 11.68
C THR A 164 -6.05 -10.84 11.11
N LYS A 165 -7.21 -11.43 11.42
CA LYS A 165 -8.49 -10.72 11.31
C LYS A 165 -8.55 -9.72 12.45
N VAL A 166 -8.67 -8.44 12.13
CA VAL A 166 -8.80 -7.41 13.16
C VAL A 166 -10.18 -7.54 13.80
N LYS A 167 -10.24 -7.67 15.13
CA LYS A 167 -11.50 -7.83 15.87
C LYS A 167 -12.42 -6.63 15.56
N GLY A 168 -13.66 -6.91 15.12
CA GLY A 168 -14.63 -5.88 14.74
C GLY A 168 -14.68 -5.54 13.24
N THR A 169 -13.94 -6.24 12.39
CA THR A 169 -14.14 -6.16 10.94
C THR A 169 -15.50 -6.73 10.55
N TYR A 170 -16.17 -6.06 9.60
CA TYR A 170 -17.42 -6.54 9.01
C TYR A 170 -17.20 -7.96 8.46
N GLN A 171 -17.97 -8.92 8.97
CA GLN A 171 -18.04 -10.25 8.37
C GLN A 171 -19.23 -10.23 7.43
N SER A 172 -18.96 -10.30 6.14
CA SER A 172 -20.01 -10.58 5.16
C SER A 172 -20.50 -12.01 5.40
N GLU A 173 -21.57 -12.17 6.17
CA GLU A 173 -22.34 -13.40 6.12
C GLU A 173 -22.77 -13.61 4.66
N GLY A 174 -22.13 -14.56 3.97
CA GLY A 174 -22.54 -15.02 2.63
C GLY A 174 -22.03 -14.26 1.39
N LEU A 175 -21.15 -13.25 1.49
CA LEU A 175 -20.52 -12.63 0.30
C LEU A 175 -18.99 -12.77 0.35
N GLY A 176 -18.41 -13.46 -0.63
CA GLY A 176 -16.96 -13.67 -0.76
C GLY A 176 -16.34 -14.82 0.07
N ALA A 177 -17.15 -15.60 0.80
CA ALA A 177 -16.68 -16.80 1.51
C ALA A 177 -16.59 -18.04 0.61
N GLU A 178 -17.32 -18.06 -0.52
CA GLU A 178 -17.41 -19.19 -1.43
C GLU A 178 -16.87 -18.83 -2.83
N SER A 179 -15.55 -18.77 -2.97
CA SER A 179 -14.90 -18.96 -4.27
C SER A 179 -13.58 -19.72 -4.13
N GLY A 180 -13.58 -20.69 -3.20
CA GLY A 180 -12.41 -21.49 -2.83
C GLY A 180 -12.56 -23.00 -2.98
N HIS A 181 -13.67 -23.51 -3.53
CA HIS A 181 -13.79 -24.94 -3.87
C HIS A 181 -14.69 -25.14 -5.10
N LEU A 182 -14.08 -25.46 -6.24
CA LEU A 182 -14.72 -26.19 -7.31
C LEU A 182 -14.11 -27.60 -7.32
N HIS A 183 -14.88 -28.55 -6.80
CA HIS A 183 -14.97 -29.91 -7.36
C HIS A 183 -16.27 -29.97 -8.15
#